data_AF-A0A399P4D9-F1
#
_entry.id   AF-A0A399P4D9-F1
#
_cell.length_a   1.000
_cell.length_b   1.000
_cell.length_c   1.000
_cell.angle_alpha   90.00
_cell.angle_beta   90.00
_cell.angle_gamma   90.00
#
_symmetry.space_group_name_H-M   'P 1'
#
loop_
_entity.id
_entity.type
_entity.pdbx_description
1 polymer ?
#
loop_
_entity_poly.entity_id
_entity_poly.type
_entity_poly.pdbx_seq_one_letter_code
_entity_poly.pdbx_strand_id
1 'polypeptide(L)'
;GATRPQVLAAATLPQAARAMLGHGFYLLDTNIRAATLLGIVGGGGVGYYLLNASEGARYGMVTAIVLMILATVLVVEGVAVWMRRVLR
;
A
#
# COMPACT_ATOMS: atom_id res chain seq x y z
N GLY A 1 -2.72 35.02 24.28
CA GLY A 1 -2.70 35.67 22.96
C GLY A 1 -2.11 34.71 21.96
N ALA A 2 -2.84 34.37 20.91
CA ALA A 2 -2.34 33.63 19.77
C ALA A 2 -2.90 34.30 18.51
N THR A 3 -2.05 34.59 17.54
CA THR A 3 -2.48 35.18 16.26
C THR A 3 -3.27 34.15 15.46
N ARG A 4 -4.27 34.58 14.67
CA ARG A 4 -5.12 33.70 13.85
C ARG A 4 -4.37 32.60 13.08
N PRO A 5 -3.21 32.86 12.43
CA PRO A 5 -2.43 31.79 11.80
C PRO A 5 -1.80 30.80 12.79
N GLN A 6 -1.41 31.20 14.00
CA GLN A 6 -0.91 30.28 15.03
C GLN A 6 -2.01 29.32 15.52
N VAL A 7 -3.24 29.82 15.67
CA VAL A 7 -4.38 28.97 16.06
C VAL A 7 -4.72 27.97 14.96
N LEU A 8 -4.70 28.41 13.70
CA LEU A 8 -4.93 27.54 12.54
C LEU A 8 -3.80 26.50 12.38
N ALA A 9 -2.55 26.90 12.50
CA ALA A 9 -1.41 25.98 12.39
C ALA A 9 -1.36 24.98 13.56
N ALA A 10 -1.77 25.38 14.76
CA ALA A 10 -1.74 24.50 15.92
C ALA A 10 -2.96 23.56 16.01
N ALA A 11 -4.12 23.95 15.50
CA ALA A 11 -5.36 23.16 15.61
C ALA A 11 -5.67 22.35 14.35
N THR A 12 -5.61 22.98 13.17
CA THR A 12 -6.07 22.37 11.90
C THR A 12 -4.97 21.58 11.21
N LEU A 13 -3.71 22.01 11.32
CA LEU A 13 -2.57 21.38 10.66
C LEU A 13 -2.27 19.97 11.18
N PRO A 14 -2.30 19.68 12.51
CA PRO A 14 -2.13 18.32 13.02
C PRO A 14 -3.31 17.40 12.64
N GLN A 15 -4.53 17.93 12.57
CA GLN A 15 -5.70 17.16 12.14
C GLN A 15 -5.64 16.84 10.63
N ALA A 16 -5.30 17.82 9.80
CA ALA A 16 -5.15 17.64 8.36
C ALA A 16 -3.97 16.71 8.04
N ALA A 17 -2.83 16.86 8.72
CA ALA A 17 -1.66 15.99 8.53
C ALA A 17 -1.98 14.52 8.85
N ARG A 18 -2.72 14.25 9.94
CA ARG A 18 -3.19 12.89 10.25
C ARG A 18 -4.09 12.33 9.14
N ALA A 19 -5.06 13.12 8.66
CA ALA A 19 -5.94 12.69 7.56
C ALA A 19 -5.17 12.44 6.25
N MET A 20 -4.20 13.31 5.92
CA MET A 20 -3.35 13.18 4.73
C MET A 20 -2.45 11.95 4.78
N LEU A 21 -1.86 11.65 5.95
CA LEU A 21 -1.10 10.42 6.13
C LEU A 21 -2.00 9.19 5.96
N GLY A 22 -3.18 9.16 6.60
CA GLY A 22 -4.16 8.10 6.41
C GLY A 22 -4.51 7.86 4.94
N HIS A 23 -4.77 8.94 4.20
CA HIS A 23 -5.09 8.88 2.78
C HIS A 23 -3.89 8.50 1.90
N GLY A 24 -2.69 8.99 2.21
CA GLY A 24 -1.46 8.67 1.48
C GLY A 24 -1.12 7.18 1.57
N PHE A 25 -1.24 6.58 2.75
CA PHE A 25 -1.03 5.13 2.91
C PHE A 25 -2.14 4.30 2.26
N TYR A 26 -3.39 4.79 2.24
CA TYR A 26 -4.47 4.15 1.48
C TYR A 26 -4.18 4.13 -0.03
N LEU A 27 -3.71 5.26 -0.57
CA LEU A 27 -3.28 5.34 -1.96
C LEU A 27 -2.07 4.43 -2.22
N LEU A 28 -1.11 4.35 -1.31
CA LEU A 28 0.04 3.45 -1.44
C LEU A 28 -0.40 1.97 -1.53
N ASP A 29 -1.30 1.51 -0.66
CA ASP A 29 -1.85 0.14 -0.70
C ASP A 29 -2.54 -0.13 -2.04
N THR A 30 -3.41 0.78 -2.46
CA THR A 30 -4.16 0.65 -3.71
C THR A 30 -3.20 0.59 -4.91
N ASN A 31 -2.15 1.41 -4.92
CA ASN A 31 -1.14 1.40 -5.98
C ASN A 31 -0.31 0.10 -5.99
N ILE A 32 0.06 -0.45 -4.83
CA ILE A 32 0.79 -1.73 -4.74
C ILE A 32 -0.06 -2.86 -5.32
N ARG A 33 -1.36 -2.90 -4.97
CA ARG A 33 -2.30 -3.90 -5.51
C ARG A 33 -2.51 -3.72 -7.01
N ALA A 34 -2.70 -2.48 -7.47
CA ALA A 34 -2.81 -2.17 -8.88
C ALA A 34 -1.55 -2.57 -9.68
N ALA A 35 -0.35 -2.39 -9.13
CA ALA A 35 0.90 -2.78 -9.76
C ALA A 35 1.03 -4.30 -9.92
N THR A 36 0.54 -5.10 -8.97
CA THR A 36 0.50 -6.57 -9.15
C THR A 36 -0.44 -7.00 -10.27
N LEU A 37 -1.62 -6.39 -10.37
CA LEU A 37 -2.58 -6.65 -11.45
C LEU A 37 -2.03 -6.19 -12.81
N LEU A 38 -1.47 -4.99 -12.88
CA LEU A 38 -0.84 -4.47 -14.10
C LEU A 38 0.34 -5.32 -14.56
N GLY A 39 1.10 -5.89 -13.63
CA GLY A 39 2.17 -6.84 -13.96
C GLY A 39 1.65 -8.11 -14.66
N ILE A 40 0.46 -8.61 -14.29
CA ILE A 40 -0.16 -9.79 -14.92
C ILE A 40 -0.61 -9.50 -16.36
N VAL A 41 -1.14 -8.30 -16.64
CA VAL A 41 -1.51 -7.87 -18.02
C VAL A 41 -0.34 -7.37 -18.87
N GLY A 42 0.91 -7.47 -18.38
CA GLY A 42 2.11 -7.17 -19.17
C GLY A 42 2.68 -5.75 -18.98
N GLY A 43 2.17 -4.96 -18.04
CA GLY A 43 2.67 -3.62 -17.72
C GLY A 43 4.01 -3.56 -16.96
N GLY A 44 4.64 -4.71 -16.69
CA GLY A 44 5.86 -4.82 -15.86
C GLY A 44 5.57 -4.79 -14.34
N GLY A 45 6.51 -5.29 -13.52
CA GLY A 45 6.40 -5.36 -12.05
C GLY A 45 6.27 -6.77 -11.48
N VAL A 46 5.86 -6.91 -10.21
CA VAL A 46 5.83 -8.20 -9.49
C VAL A 46 4.92 -9.23 -10.17
N GLY A 47 3.79 -8.80 -10.74
CA GLY A 47 2.87 -9.69 -11.48
C GLY A 47 3.44 -10.25 -12.79
N TYR A 48 4.41 -9.57 -13.41
CA TYR A 48 5.03 -9.99 -14.66
C TYR A 48 5.92 -11.24 -14.47
N TYR A 49 6.60 -11.32 -13.32
CA TYR A 49 7.37 -12.51 -12.94
C TYR A 49 6.49 -13.72 -12.69
N LEU A 50 5.25 -13.51 -12.22
CA LEU A 50 4.27 -14.56 -11.99
C LEU A 50 3.82 -15.19 -13.32
N LEU A 51 3.56 -14.36 -14.33
CA LEU A 51 3.19 -14.81 -15.67
C LEU A 51 4.34 -15.60 -16.35
N ASN A 52 5.57 -15.07 -16.29
CA ASN A 52 6.76 -15.74 -16.82
C ASN A 52 7.04 -17.10 -16.13
N ALA A 53 6.86 -17.18 -14.82
CA ALA A 53 7.04 -18.43 -14.08
C ALA A 53 5.97 -19.47 -14.42
N SER A 54 4.75 -19.03 -14.73
CA SER A 54 3.63 -19.90 -15.11
C SER A 54 3.78 -20.47 -16.51
N GLU A 55 4.35 -19.70 -17.45
CA GLU A 55 4.63 -20.17 -18.82
C GLU A 55 5.72 -21.25 -18.87
N GLY A 56 6.68 -21.22 -17.93
CA GLY A 56 7.75 -22.22 -17.83
C GLY A 56 7.35 -23.56 -17.20
N ALA A 57 6.07 -23.79 -16.88
CA ALA A 57 5.55 -24.96 -16.14
C ALA A 57 6.25 -25.22 -14.78
N ARG A 58 6.92 -24.20 -14.23
CA ARG A 58 7.62 -24.28 -12.94
C ARG A 58 6.67 -23.94 -11.80
N TYR A 59 5.72 -24.84 -11.53
CA TYR A 59 4.68 -24.64 -10.51
C TYR A 59 5.23 -24.22 -9.14
N GLY A 60 6.39 -24.76 -8.72
CA GLY A 60 7.01 -24.35 -7.46
C GLY A 60 7.44 -22.87 -7.41
N MET A 61 7.85 -22.30 -8.55
CA MET A 61 8.18 -20.87 -8.64
C MET A 61 6.91 -20.02 -8.58
N VAL A 62 5.84 -20.45 -9.26
CA VAL A 62 4.53 -19.77 -9.20
C VAL A 62 4.01 -19.72 -7.77
N THR A 63 4.04 -20.84 -7.04
CA THR A 63 3.59 -20.89 -5.64
C THR A 63 4.40 -19.95 -4.75
N ALA A 64 5.72 -19.88 -4.94
CA ALA A 64 6.58 -18.97 -4.18
C ALA A 64 6.24 -17.49 -4.45
N ILE A 65 5.99 -17.10 -5.71
CA ILE A 65 5.62 -15.73 -6.06
C ILE A 65 4.23 -15.39 -5.50
N VAL A 66 3.25 -16.30 -5.60
CA VAL A 66 1.92 -16.13 -5.01
C VAL A 66 2.01 -15.92 -3.49
N LEU A 67 2.82 -16.73 -2.79
CA LEU A 67 3.05 -16.58 -1.34
C LEU A 67 3.70 -15.23 -1.00
N MET A 68 4.66 -14.77 -1.81
CA MET A 68 5.29 -13.45 -1.65
C MET A 68 4.28 -12.30 -1.82
N ILE A 69 3.40 -12.38 -2.81
CA ILE A 69 2.32 -11.40 -3.00
C ILE A 69 1.38 -11.43 -1.80
N LEU A 70 0.96 -12.62 -1.37
CA LEU A 70 0.08 -12.78 -0.21
C LEU A 70 0.70 -12.17 1.05
N ALA A 71 1.98 -12.46 1.31
CA ALA A 71 2.73 -11.88 2.43
C ALA A 71 2.78 -10.35 2.33
N THR A 72 3.04 -9.81 1.14
CA THR A 72 3.08 -8.35 0.92
C THR A 72 1.73 -7.72 1.20
N VAL A 73 0.64 -8.29 0.69
CA VAL A 73 -0.73 -7.80 0.94
C VAL A 73 -1.06 -7.84 2.43
N LEU A 74 -0.72 -8.93 3.14
CA LEU A 74 -0.94 -9.05 4.58
C LEU A 74 -0.14 -8.02 5.39
N VAL A 75 1.11 -7.75 5.01
CA VAL A 75 1.92 -6.70 5.65
C VAL A 75 1.28 -5.34 5.47
N VAL A 76 0.84 -5.00 4.25
CA VAL A 76 0.23 -3.70 3.97
C VAL A 76 -1.12 -3.55 4.68
N GLU A 77 -1.97 -4.59 4.70
CA GLU A 77 -3.20 -4.60 5.47
C GLU A 77 -2.94 -4.47 6.98
N GLY A 78 -1.91 -5.14 7.48
CA GLY A 78 -1.46 -5.02 8.87
C GLY A 78 -1.05 -3.59 9.22
N VAL A 79 -0.27 -2.94 8.36
CA VAL A 79 0.12 -1.53 8.52
C VAL A 79 -1.11 -0.62 8.48
N ALA A 80 -2.06 -0.85 7.57
CA ALA A 80 -3.29 -0.07 7.48
C ALA A 80 -4.18 -0.22 8.73
N VAL A 81 -4.27 -1.43 9.30
CA VAL A 81 -4.98 -1.68 10.57
C VAL A 81 -4.25 -1.02 11.74
N TRP A 82 -2.93 -1.14 11.81
CA TRP A 82 -2.12 -0.52 12.86
C TRP A 82 -2.25 1.00 12.85
N MET A 83 -2.20 1.63 11.67
CA MET A 83 -2.42 3.06 11.52
C MET A 83 -3.83 3.49 11.93
N ARG A 84 -4.87 2.72 11.57
CA ARG A 84 -6.24 3.00 12.04
C ARG A 84 -6.38 2.92 13.56
N ARG A 85 -5.54 2.15 14.24
CA ARG A 85 -5.48 2.09 15.71
C ARG A 85 -4.69 3.25 16.31
N VAL A 86 -3.61 3.69 15.67
CA VAL A 86 -2.77 4.81 16.14
C VAL A 86 -3.42 6.18 15.90
N LEU A 87 -4.27 6.30 14.86
CA LEU A 87 -5.01 7.54 14.57
C LEU A 87 -6.31 7.70 15.37
N ARG A 88 -6.73 6.68 16.13
CA ARG A 88 -7.79 6.81 17.15
C ARG A 88 -7.15 7.25 18.47
#